data_AF-A0A2G5VYB6-F1
#
_entry.id   AF-A0A2G5VYB6-F1
#
_cell.length_a   1.000
_cell.length_b   1.000
_cell.length_c   1.000
_cell.angle_alpha   90.00
_cell.angle_beta   90.00
_cell.angle_gamma   90.00
#
_symmetry.space_group_name_H-M   'P 1'
#
loop_
_entity.id
_entity.type
_entity.pdbx_description
1 polymer ?
#
loop_
_entity_poly.entity_id
_entity_poly.type
_entity_poly.pdbx_seq_one_letter_code
_entity_poly.pdbx_strand_id
1 'polypeptide(L)' 'MSLADQWREEGLQIGIEKGKQIGKEEALAEIAAIQLTERFGKLPVDIKEAIMRADSIALGLLLSNIFRYESVEDVWKYIQ' A
#
# COMPACT_ATOMS: atom_id res chain seq x y z
N MET A 1 35.04 9.26 12.35
CA MET A 1 34.39 9.18 11.02
C MET A 1 34.53 10.52 10.33
N SER A 2 34.77 10.52 9.02
CA SER A 2 34.73 11.75 8.23
C SER A 2 33.28 12.16 7.93
N LEU A 3 33.07 13.43 7.57
CA LEU A 3 31.76 13.91 7.09
C LEU A 3 31.26 13.09 5.88
N ALA A 4 32.19 12.66 5.01
CA ALA A 4 31.86 11.82 3.86
C ALA A 4 31.45 10.39 4.25
N ASP A 5 31.91 9.87 5.39
CA ASP A 5 31.45 8.57 5.91
C ASP A 5 30.03 8.70 6.49
N GLN A 6 29.78 9.78 7.24
CA GLN A 6 28.45 10.07 7.82
C GLN A 6 27.38 10.21 6.72
N TRP A 7 27.65 10.98 5.66
CA TRP A 7 26.71 11.14 4.56
C TRP A 7 26.44 9.84 3.79
N ARG A 8 27.45 8.96 3.66
CA ARG A 8 27.26 7.64 3.05
C ARG A 8 26.38 6.75 3.90
N GLU A 9 26.58 6.77 5.22
CA GLU A 9 25.77 5.98 6.15
C GLU A 9 24.32 6.50 6.23
N GLU A 10 24.11 7.81 6.34
CA GLU A 10 22.78 8.43 6.31
C GLU A 10 22.05 8.13 5.00
N GLY A 11 22.73 8.27 3.86
CA GLY A 11 22.15 7.95 2.54
C GLY A 11 21.72 6.50 2.43
N LEU A 12 22.53 5.56 2.93
CA LEU A 12 22.20 4.13 2.97
C LEU A 12 20.97 3.87 3.86
N GLN A 13 20.91 4.47 5.06
CA GLN A 13 19.77 4.31 5.97
C GLN A 13 18.48 4.85 5.35
N ILE A 14 18.51 6.04 4.76
CA ILE A 14 17.36 6.62 4.05
C ILE A 14 16.92 5.71 2.90
N GLY A 15 17.87 5.17 2.13
CA GLY A 15 17.59 4.24 1.04
C GLY A 15 16.90 2.95 1.52
N ILE A 16 17.41 2.35 2.60
CA ILE A 16 16.82 1.15 3.20
C ILE A 16 15.40 1.43 3.70
N GLU A 17 15.18 2.55 4.39
CA GLU A 17 13.88 2.89 4.94
C GLU A 17 12.85 3.15 3.82
N LYS A 18 13.23 3.91 2.79
CA LYS A 18 12.38 4.12 1.61
C LYS A 18 12.07 2.81 0.90
N GLY A 19 13.06 1.92 0.74
CA GLY A 19 12.86 0.61 0.11
C GLY A 19 11.88 -0.26 0.89
N LYS A 20 11.98 -0.30 2.22
CA LYS A 20 11.03 -1.02 3.08
C LYS A 20 9.62 -0.42 2.98
N GLN A 21 9.50 0.90 2.94
CA GLN A 21 8.21 1.57 2.83
C GLN A 21 7.54 1.24 1.49
N ILE A 22 8.24 1.41 0.37
CA ILE A 22 7.72 1.12 -0.98
C ILE A 22 7.33 -0.36 -1.07
N GLY A 23 8.20 -1.28 -0.65
CA GLY A 23 7.90 -2.71 -0.72
C GLY A 23 6.69 -3.11 0.15
N LYS A 24 6.48 -2.45 1.29
CA LYS A 24 5.30 -2.66 2.13
C LYS A 24 4.03 -2.15 1.44
N GLU A 25 4.09 -0.97 0.83
CA GLU A 25 2.96 -0.37 0.09
C GLU A 25 2.56 -1.25 -1.10
N GLU A 26 3.52 -1.65 -1.93
CA GLU A 26 3.29 -2.53 -3.09
C GLU A 26 2.68 -3.87 -2.68
N ALA A 27 3.23 -4.52 -1.64
CA ALA A 27 2.71 -5.80 -1.17
C ALA A 27 1.29 -5.69 -0.60
N LEU A 28 0.99 -4.66 0.18
CA LEU A 28 -0.36 -4.44 0.71
C LEU A 28 -1.36 -4.13 -0.41
N ALA A 29 -0.94 -3.35 -1.40
CA ALA A 29 -1.78 -2.97 -2.52
C ALA A 29 -2.11 -4.19 -3.40
N GLU A 30 -1.13 -5.04 -3.68
CA GLU A 30 -1.31 -6.30 -4.40
C GLU A 30 -2.27 -7.23 -3.66
N ILE A 31 -2.07 -7.44 -2.35
CA ILE A 31 -2.94 -8.30 -1.53
C ILE A 31 -4.36 -7.74 -1.48
N ALA A 32 -4.53 -6.42 -1.33
CA ALA A 32 -5.85 -5.79 -1.35
C ALA A 32 -6.57 -6.00 -2.68
N ALA A 33 -5.88 -5.79 -3.81
CA ALA A 33 -6.43 -6.04 -5.13
C ALA A 33 -6.83 -7.51 -5.35
N ILE A 34 -6.00 -8.46 -4.92
CA ILE A 34 -6.30 -9.90 -5.01
C ILE A 34 -7.54 -10.23 -4.17
N GLN A 35 -7.57 -9.87 -2.88
CA GLN A 35 -8.67 -10.23 -2.00
C GLN A 35 -10.01 -9.58 -2.41
N LEU A 36 -9.98 -8.32 -2.85
CA LEU A 36 -11.17 -7.67 -3.38
C LEU A 36 -11.63 -8.31 -4.69
N THR A 37 -10.70 -8.74 -5.55
CA THR A 37 -11.03 -9.45 -6.79
C THR A 37 -11.66 -10.82 -6.50
N GLU A 38 -11.12 -11.57 -5.54
CA GLU A 38 -11.70 -12.84 -5.10
C GLU A 38 -13.11 -12.65 -4.51
N ARG A 39 -13.34 -11.54 -3.80
CA ARG A 39 -14.62 -11.29 -3.14
C ARG A 39 -15.71 -10.76 -4.08
N PHE A 40 -15.37 -9.80 -4.94
CA PHE A 40 -16.33 -9.03 -5.75
C PHE A 40 -16.20 -9.29 -7.25
N GLY A 41 -15.24 -10.09 -7.67
CA GLY A 41 -14.92 -10.30 -9.07
C GLY A 41 -14.07 -9.17 -9.66
N LYS A 42 -14.18 -8.93 -10.97
CA LYS A 42 -13.34 -7.95 -11.67
C LYS A 42 -13.55 -6.55 -11.08
N LEU A 43 -12.50 -5.99 -10.48
CA LEU A 43 -12.54 -4.65 -9.93
C LEU A 43 -12.60 -3.57 -11.03
N PRO A 44 -13.40 -2.50 -10.82
CA PRO A 44 -13.31 -1.26 -11.59
C PRO A 44 -11.88 -0.71 -11.68
N VAL A 45 -11.57 -0.05 -12.79
CA VAL A 45 -10.20 0.43 -13.09
C VAL A 45 -9.77 1.52 -12.10
N ASP A 46 -10.67 2.44 -11.80
CA ASP A 46 -10.51 3.50 -10.80
C ASP A 46 -10.19 2.93 -9.41
N ILE A 47 -10.89 1.88 -8.98
CA ILE A 47 -10.61 1.20 -7.70
C ILE A 47 -9.22 0.57 -7.70
N LYS A 48 -8.83 -0.11 -8.79
CA LYS A 48 -7.48 -0.70 -8.90
C LYS A 48 -6.40 0.37 -8.80
N GLU A 49 -6.57 1.48 -9.52
CA GLU A 49 -5.60 2.57 -9.48
C GLU A 49 -5.53 3.25 -8.11
N ALA A 50 -6.67 3.45 -7.43
CA ALA A 50 -6.70 4.00 -6.08
C ALA A 50 -5.95 3.11 -5.09
N ILE A 51 -6.12 1.79 -5.17
CA ILE A 51 -5.38 0.83 -4.32
C ILE A 51 -3.87 0.94 -4.58
N MET A 52 -3.44 1.04 -5.84
CA MET A 52 -2.02 1.15 -6.19
C MET A 52 -1.36 2.45 -5.74
N ARG A 53 -2.14 3.51 -5.47
CA ARG A 53 -1.65 4.82 -5.03
C ARG A 53 -1.81 5.05 -3.52
N ALA A 54 -2.55 4.19 -2.85
CA ALA A 54 -2.83 4.34 -1.41
C ALA A 54 -1.58 4.03 -0.57
N ASP A 55 -1.41 4.78 0.52
CA ASP A 55 -0.33 4.52 1.47
C ASP A 55 -0.58 3.27 2.31
N SER A 56 0.47 2.81 3.01
CA SER A 56 0.38 1.57 3.79
C SER A 56 -0.62 1.61 4.95
N ILE A 57 -1.00 2.79 5.44
CA ILE A 57 -1.99 2.94 6.52
C ILE A 57 -3.39 2.73 5.95
N ALA A 58 -3.71 3.44 4.87
CA ALA A 58 -4.97 3.31 4.15
C ALA A 58 -5.22 1.87 3.70
N LEU A 59 -4.21 1.25 3.09
CA LEU A 59 -4.27 -0.16 2.66
C LEU A 59 -4.45 -1.13 3.83
N GLY A 60 -3.78 -0.87 4.95
CA GLY A 60 -3.93 -1.68 6.17
C GLY A 60 -5.35 -1.60 6.74
N LEU A 61 -5.97 -0.42 6.74
CA LEU A 61 -7.35 -0.23 7.17
C LEU A 61 -8.36 -0.90 6.23
N LEU A 62 -8.12 -0.78 4.91
CA LEU A 62 -8.93 -1.44 3.89
C LEU A 62 -8.93 -2.95 4.12
N LEU A 63 -7.74 -3.57 4.23
CA LEU A 63 -7.60 -5.01 4.46
C LEU A 63 -8.21 -5.45 5.79
N SER A 64 -8.03 -4.67 6.86
CA SER A 64 -8.61 -4.98 8.18
C SER A 64 -10.13 -4.98 8.20
N ASN A 65 -10.77 -4.28 7.25
CA ASN A 65 -12.22 -4.18 7.14
C ASN A 65 -12.78 -4.97 5.95
N ILE A 66 -11.94 -5.68 5.19
CA ILE A 66 -12.34 -6.26 3.91
C ILE A 66 -13.50 -7.22 4.00
N PHE A 67 -13.66 -7.95 5.11
CA PHE A 67 -14.77 -8.90 5.33
C PHE A 67 -16.09 -8.23 5.73
N ARG A 68 -16.05 -6.94 6.08
CA ARG A 68 -17.24 -6.15 6.46
C ARG A 68 -17.89 -5.45 5.27
N TYR A 69 -17.24 -5.46 4.10
CA TYR A 69 -17.78 -4.79 2.92
C TYR A 69 -19.01 -5.51 2.40
N GLU A 70 -19.99 -4.77 1.95
CA GLU A 70 -21.20 -5.25 1.29
C GLU A 70 -21.07 -5.13 -0.22
N SER A 71 -20.25 -4.20 -0.70
CA SER A 71 -19.97 -4.00 -2.13
C SER A 71 -18.53 -3.51 -2.38
N VAL A 72 -18.13 -3.47 -3.65
CA VAL A 72 -16.78 -2.99 -4.03
C VAL A 72 -16.60 -1.49 -3.73
N GLU A 73 -17.69 -0.73 -3.70
CA GLU A 73 -17.69 0.70 -3.42
C GLU A 73 -17.30 1.03 -1.97
N ASP A 74 -17.42 0.08 -1.04
CA ASP A 74 -16.99 0.28 0.36
C ASP A 74 -15.49 0.54 0.49
N VAL A 75 -14.71 0.18 -0.52
CA VAL A 75 -13.28 0.45 -0.61
C VAL A 75 -12.97 1.94 -0.46
N TRP A 76 -13.81 2.82 -1.02
CA TRP A 76 -13.64 4.28 -0.99
C TRP A 76 -13.72 4.88 0.42
N LYS A 77 -14.13 4.11 1.43
CA LYS A 77 -14.09 4.54 2.84
C LYS A 77 -12.67 4.77 3.35
N TYR A 78 -11.66 4.15 2.71
CA TYR A 78 -10.28 4.17 3.20
C TYR A 78 -9.26 4.67 2.17
N ILE A 79 -9.62 4.73 0.89
CA ILE A 79 -8.73 5.17 -0.19
C ILE A 79 -9.43 6.24 -1.04
N GLN A 80 -8.63 7.14 -1.63
CA GLN A 80 -9.09 8.25 -2.49
C GLN A 80 -8.64 8.06 -3.94
#